data_AF-A0A9E5VYP7-F1
#
_entry.id   AF-A0A9E5VYP7-F1
#
_cell.length_a   1.000
_cell.length_b   1.000
_cell.length_c   1.000
_cell.angle_alpha   90.00
_cell.angle_beta   90.00
_cell.angle_gamma   90.00
#
_symmetry.space_group_name_H-M   'P 1'
#
loop_
_entity.id
_entity.type
_entity.pdbx_description
1 polymer ?
#
loop_
_entity_poly.entity_id
_entity_poly.type
_entity_poly.pdbx_seq_one_letter_code
_entity_poly.pdbx_strand_id
1 'polypeptide(L)'
;MRPKIILKGEISIHGLRGDGAKTAELWEKFQRRYAKKPFDSPGENTYEIRTFGGKKPARAGSDVLVGRERALKVGEGGYQCMVLPAGEYAVFDVNSDCRSEDYAIESRFADIGENYRRRELFGNNLIIKCHKSDSHGDGEKTDTAAEIWVPVYNLSRSVIPDLLRDKSFDYISPENREFICAFDKEMEKRGYGAGNIIVDGICWGRNMLIYSRVGAKSPGVAARIYMKGDGISLRMFLNNVTSHSGYIANSPEIIKGVFTGKYGTCKHCKGDNCKFRKDYKIEGVKYEKCNGVTFKFYKPTLEGLSEYVGLFDEFFALKKGVKLKGR
;
A
#
# COMPACT_ATOMS: atom_id res chain seq x y z
N MET A 1 -7.24 -12.02 22.19
CA MET A 1 -7.55 -13.05 21.17
C MET A 1 -7.02 -12.54 19.85
N ARG A 2 -6.11 -13.28 19.20
CA ARG A 2 -5.47 -12.84 17.95
C ARG A 2 -6.51 -12.82 16.82
N PRO A 3 -6.65 -11.73 16.06
CA PRO A 3 -7.56 -11.68 14.93
C PRO A 3 -7.12 -12.62 13.80
N LYS A 4 -8.10 -13.08 13.03
CA LYS A 4 -7.89 -13.86 11.81
C LYS A 4 -7.64 -12.93 10.64
N ILE A 5 -6.66 -13.22 9.79
CA ILE A 5 -6.51 -12.52 8.51
C ILE A 5 -7.32 -13.27 7.45
N ILE A 6 -8.18 -12.55 6.73
CA ILE A 6 -8.92 -13.08 5.57
C ILE A 6 -8.57 -12.29 4.31
N LEU A 7 -8.60 -12.98 3.17
CA LEU A 7 -8.57 -12.35 1.85
C LEU A 7 -10.00 -12.32 1.29
N LYS A 8 -10.43 -11.16 0.82
CA LYS A 8 -11.74 -10.99 0.18
C LYS A 8 -11.59 -10.38 -1.21
N GLY A 9 -12.43 -10.84 -2.13
CA GLY A 9 -12.65 -10.16 -3.41
C GLY A 9 -13.33 -8.81 -3.20
N GLU A 10 -13.68 -8.16 -4.31
CA GLU A 10 -14.48 -6.93 -4.25
C GLU A 10 -15.87 -7.21 -3.65
N ILE A 11 -16.33 -6.34 -2.76
CA ILE A 11 -17.65 -6.45 -2.11
C ILE A 11 -18.44 -5.18 -2.40
N SER A 12 -19.56 -5.31 -3.12
CA SER A 12 -20.47 -4.19 -3.40
C SER A 12 -21.61 -4.16 -2.39
N ILE A 13 -21.74 -3.06 -1.67
CA ILE A 13 -22.68 -2.88 -0.56
C ILE A 13 -23.68 -1.79 -0.92
N HIS A 14 -24.96 -2.15 -0.88
CA HIS A 14 -26.07 -1.25 -1.21
C HIS A 14 -26.82 -0.90 0.06
N GLY A 15 -26.90 0.39 0.36
CA GLY A 15 -27.26 0.83 1.70
C GLY A 15 -27.69 2.29 1.82
N LEU A 16 -27.85 2.72 3.07
CA LEU A 16 -28.15 4.10 3.45
C LEU A 16 -26.99 4.65 4.28
N ARG A 17 -26.52 5.85 3.96
CA ARG A 17 -25.64 6.61 4.85
C ARG A 17 -26.43 7.42 5.87
N GLY A 18 -25.80 7.63 7.02
CA GLY A 18 -26.33 8.49 8.07
C GLY A 18 -25.33 8.73 9.19
N ASP A 19 -25.87 9.26 10.29
CA ASP A 19 -25.14 9.63 11.49
C ASP A 19 -24.83 8.41 12.35
N GLY A 20 -23.55 8.19 12.67
CA GLY A 20 -23.11 7.10 13.54
C GLY A 20 -23.70 7.16 14.95
N ALA A 21 -24.08 8.35 15.45
CA ALA A 21 -24.78 8.48 16.72
C ALA A 21 -26.23 7.95 16.66
N LYS A 22 -26.82 7.84 15.46
CA LYS A 22 -28.20 7.41 15.21
C LYS A 22 -28.28 6.11 14.42
N THR A 23 -27.29 5.24 14.60
CA THR A 23 -27.15 3.99 13.84
C THR A 23 -28.39 3.07 13.95
N ALA A 24 -29.05 3.03 15.12
CA ALA A 24 -30.28 2.24 15.30
C ALA A 24 -31.43 2.75 14.40
N GLU A 25 -31.68 4.07 14.38
CA GLU A 25 -32.68 4.69 13.50
C GLU A 25 -32.36 4.45 12.02
N LEU A 26 -31.07 4.48 11.67
CA LEU A 26 -30.58 4.22 10.31
C LEU A 26 -30.85 2.77 9.89
N TRP A 27 -30.59 1.79 10.78
CA TRP A 27 -30.92 0.38 10.55
C TRP A 27 -32.41 0.16 10.36
N GLU A 28 -33.26 0.71 11.23
CA GLU A 28 -34.71 0.60 11.08
C GLU A 28 -35.19 1.18 9.75
N LYS A 29 -34.65 2.35 9.36
CA LYS A 29 -34.97 2.99 8.08
C LYS A 29 -34.55 2.11 6.91
N PHE A 30 -33.37 1.50 6.98
CA PHE A 30 -32.88 0.55 5.98
C PHE A 30 -33.80 -0.68 5.89
N GLN A 31 -34.11 -1.32 7.02
CA GLN A 31 -34.98 -2.49 7.10
C GLN A 31 -36.39 -2.20 6.56
N ARG A 32 -37.02 -1.08 6.94
CA ARG A 32 -38.34 -0.67 6.42
C ARG A 32 -38.35 -0.50 4.90
N ARG A 33 -37.26 0.05 4.32
CA ARG A 33 -37.15 0.18 2.85
C ARG A 33 -36.90 -1.17 2.19
N TYR A 34 -36.02 -1.98 2.78
CA TYR A 34 -35.62 -3.25 2.22
C TYR A 34 -36.74 -4.30 2.30
N ALA A 35 -37.62 -4.22 3.30
CA ALA A 35 -38.81 -5.06 3.44
C ALA A 35 -39.79 -4.94 2.24
N LYS A 36 -39.70 -3.84 1.48
CA LYS A 36 -40.45 -3.66 0.22
C LYS A 36 -39.90 -4.50 -0.94
N LYS A 37 -38.90 -5.35 -0.68
CA LYS A 37 -38.20 -6.20 -1.65
C LYS A 37 -37.75 -5.41 -2.91
N PRO A 38 -36.93 -4.36 -2.74
CA PRO A 38 -36.51 -3.53 -3.86
C PRO A 38 -35.54 -4.23 -4.85
N PHE A 39 -35.19 -5.49 -4.63
CA PHE A 39 -34.22 -6.26 -5.42
C PHE A 39 -34.67 -7.71 -5.57
N ASP A 40 -34.25 -8.36 -6.66
CA ASP A 40 -34.72 -9.69 -7.08
C ASP A 40 -34.23 -10.86 -6.20
N SER A 41 -33.07 -10.72 -5.55
CA SER A 41 -32.54 -11.72 -4.62
C SER A 41 -32.42 -11.15 -3.21
N PRO A 42 -32.26 -11.94 -2.15
CA PRO A 42 -31.72 -11.47 -0.88
C PRO A 42 -30.18 -11.44 -0.96
N GLY A 43 -29.55 -10.32 -0.60
CA GLY A 43 -28.08 -10.27 -0.49
C GLY A 43 -27.59 -11.19 0.63
N GLU A 44 -26.36 -11.70 0.57
CA GLU A 44 -25.84 -12.67 1.54
C GLU A 44 -25.66 -12.01 2.91
N ASN A 45 -24.73 -11.05 3.04
CA ASN A 45 -24.37 -10.48 4.33
C ASN A 45 -24.86 -9.04 4.49
N THR A 46 -25.14 -8.63 5.73
CA THR A 46 -25.43 -7.23 6.07
C THR A 46 -24.23 -6.59 6.74
N TYR A 47 -24.01 -5.31 6.44
CA TYR A 47 -22.83 -4.56 6.84
C TYR A 47 -23.21 -3.25 7.51
N GLU A 48 -22.46 -2.90 8.55
CA GLU A 48 -22.34 -1.55 9.07
C GLU A 48 -20.89 -1.10 8.89
N ILE A 49 -20.68 -0.05 8.10
CA ILE A 49 -19.35 0.49 7.81
C ILE A 49 -19.24 1.87 8.41
N ARG A 50 -18.34 2.02 9.38
CA ARG A 50 -18.01 3.29 10.01
C ARG A 50 -16.73 3.85 9.41
N THR A 51 -16.73 5.15 9.15
CA THR A 51 -15.59 5.88 8.56
C THR A 51 -15.05 6.92 9.53
N PHE A 52 -13.72 6.92 9.70
CA PHE A 52 -13.02 7.78 10.66
C PHE A 52 -11.87 8.57 10.03
N GLY A 53 -11.79 9.85 10.40
CA GLY A 53 -10.62 10.70 10.20
C GLY A 53 -9.83 10.80 11.51
N GLY A 54 -8.87 9.91 11.71
CA GLY A 54 -8.18 9.77 13.00
C GLY A 54 -9.13 9.30 14.11
N LYS A 55 -9.23 10.06 15.21
CA LYS A 55 -10.11 9.71 16.36
C LYS A 55 -11.55 10.20 16.23
N LYS A 56 -11.91 10.87 15.13
CA LYS A 56 -13.23 11.46 14.92
C LYS A 56 -13.93 10.80 13.73
N PRO A 57 -15.27 10.82 13.67
CA PRO A 57 -16.01 10.48 12.47
C PRO A 57 -15.48 11.26 11.26
N ALA A 58 -15.35 10.60 10.12
CA ALA A 58 -14.84 11.21 8.89
C ALA A 58 -15.70 12.40 8.42
N ARG A 59 -17.02 12.27 8.57
CA ARG A 59 -18.00 13.31 8.24
C ARG A 59 -19.18 13.25 9.19
N ALA A 60 -19.32 14.23 10.06
CA ALA A 60 -20.44 14.32 10.99
C ALA A 60 -21.79 14.22 10.25
N GLY A 61 -22.67 13.34 10.72
CA GLY A 61 -24.00 13.11 10.14
C GLY A 61 -24.04 12.19 8.91
N SER A 62 -22.91 11.67 8.44
CA SER A 62 -22.82 10.79 7.25
C SER A 62 -21.62 9.82 7.30
N ASP A 63 -21.16 9.48 8.50
CA ASP A 63 -19.98 8.68 8.80
C ASP A 63 -20.23 7.17 8.83
N VAL A 64 -21.50 6.75 8.78
CA VAL A 64 -21.90 5.34 8.76
C VAL A 64 -22.67 5.01 7.49
N LEU A 65 -22.41 3.84 6.92
CA LEU A 65 -23.22 3.18 5.91
C LEU A 65 -23.75 1.85 6.48
N VAL A 66 -25.06 1.66 6.44
CA VAL A 66 -25.67 0.33 6.69
C VAL A 66 -26.23 -0.22 5.39
N GLY A 67 -26.00 -1.49 5.09
CA GLY A 67 -26.39 -2.04 3.81
C GLY A 67 -26.26 -3.55 3.71
N ARG A 68 -26.52 -4.07 2.51
CA ARG A 68 -26.38 -5.50 2.20
C ARG A 68 -25.47 -5.69 1.00
N GLU A 69 -24.68 -6.76 1.02
CA GLU A 69 -23.85 -7.18 -0.11
C GLU A 69 -24.72 -7.61 -1.28
N ARG A 70 -24.31 -7.21 -2.49
CA ARG A 70 -25.01 -7.42 -3.75
C ARG A 70 -24.03 -7.49 -4.91
N ALA A 71 -24.47 -8.06 -6.02
CA ALA A 71 -23.83 -7.80 -7.31
C ALA A 71 -23.94 -6.31 -7.66
N LEU A 72 -22.87 -5.76 -8.24
CA LEU A 72 -22.76 -4.34 -8.59
C LEU A 72 -23.89 -3.90 -9.53
N LYS A 73 -24.80 -3.05 -9.04
CA LYS A 73 -25.83 -2.37 -9.85
C LYS A 73 -25.98 -0.89 -9.44
N VAL A 74 -25.28 0.00 -10.13
CA VAL A 74 -25.24 1.43 -9.76
C VAL A 74 -26.65 2.04 -9.81
N GLY A 75 -27.10 2.63 -8.69
CA GLY A 75 -28.20 3.61 -8.69
C GLY A 75 -29.64 3.06 -8.57
N GLU A 76 -29.85 1.78 -8.27
CA GLU A 76 -31.21 1.24 -8.12
C GLU A 76 -31.86 1.60 -6.76
N GLY A 77 -33.15 1.96 -6.79
CA GLY A 77 -34.01 2.02 -5.61
C GLY A 77 -33.71 3.12 -4.56
N GLY A 78 -32.90 4.11 -4.90
CA GLY A 78 -32.51 5.19 -3.98
C GLY A 78 -31.52 4.75 -2.88
N TYR A 79 -30.82 3.64 -3.12
CA TYR A 79 -29.72 3.16 -2.28
C TYR A 79 -28.37 3.70 -2.76
N GLN A 80 -27.49 3.98 -1.83
CA GLN A 80 -26.10 4.30 -2.14
C GLN A 80 -25.29 3.01 -2.28
N CYS A 81 -24.35 3.01 -3.20
CA CYS A 81 -23.44 1.89 -3.44
C CYS A 81 -22.05 2.24 -2.91
N MET A 82 -21.47 1.36 -2.10
CA MET A 82 -20.07 1.41 -1.68
C MET A 82 -19.40 0.11 -2.06
N VAL A 83 -18.29 0.22 -2.79
CA VAL A 83 -17.50 -0.94 -3.23
C VAL A 83 -16.27 -1.03 -2.35
N LEU A 84 -16.20 -2.04 -1.49
CA LEU A 84 -14.96 -2.36 -0.78
C LEU A 84 -14.02 -3.06 -1.78
N PRO A 85 -12.79 -2.55 -1.98
CA PRO A 85 -11.86 -3.15 -2.91
C PRO A 85 -11.40 -4.52 -2.39
N ALA A 86 -11.01 -5.40 -3.31
CA ALA A 86 -10.35 -6.65 -2.93
C ALA A 86 -9.13 -6.37 -2.03
N GLY A 87 -8.94 -7.21 -1.01
CA GLY A 87 -7.87 -6.99 -0.05
C GLY A 87 -7.91 -7.90 1.18
N GLU A 88 -6.93 -7.68 2.05
CA GLU A 88 -6.78 -8.37 3.32
C GLU A 88 -7.52 -7.60 4.44
N TYR A 89 -8.17 -8.35 5.32
CA TYR A 89 -8.89 -7.81 6.47
C TYR A 89 -8.49 -8.57 7.73
N ALA A 90 -8.23 -7.83 8.81
CA ALA A 90 -8.14 -8.39 10.14
C ALA A 90 -9.55 -8.52 10.72
N VAL A 91 -9.92 -9.75 11.05
CA VAL A 91 -11.25 -10.15 11.52
C VAL A 91 -11.20 -10.45 13.01
N PHE A 92 -12.07 -9.79 13.74
CA PHE A 92 -12.28 -9.96 15.16
C PHE A 92 -13.67 -10.52 15.37
N ASP A 93 -13.77 -11.69 15.99
CA ASP A 93 -15.05 -12.20 16.47
C ASP A 93 -15.51 -11.33 17.66
N VAL A 94 -16.77 -10.89 17.61
CA VAL A 94 -17.40 -10.08 18.64
C VAL A 94 -18.74 -10.69 19.08
N ASN A 95 -19.03 -10.63 20.38
CA ASN A 95 -20.34 -10.99 20.90
C ASN A 95 -21.29 -9.80 20.70
N SER A 96 -22.56 -10.09 20.35
CA SER A 96 -23.54 -9.15 19.79
C SER A 96 -23.76 -7.86 20.58
N ASP A 97 -23.52 -7.88 21.89
CA ASP A 97 -24.07 -6.91 22.84
C ASP A 97 -23.15 -5.73 23.18
N CYS A 98 -21.94 -5.67 22.65
CA CYS A 98 -20.93 -4.78 23.18
C CYS A 98 -20.68 -3.54 22.28
N ARG A 99 -21.41 -2.44 22.52
CA ARG A 99 -21.12 -1.12 21.92
C ARG A 99 -19.72 -0.59 22.26
N SER A 100 -19.08 -1.08 23.32
CA SER A 100 -17.73 -0.69 23.74
C SER A 100 -16.62 -1.42 22.97
N GLU A 101 -16.94 -2.42 22.14
CA GLU A 101 -15.93 -3.17 21.39
C GLU A 101 -15.35 -2.40 20.19
N ASP A 102 -16.07 -1.42 19.63
CA ASP A 102 -15.55 -0.53 18.58
C ASP A 102 -14.27 0.20 19.03
N TYR A 103 -14.20 0.57 20.31
CA TYR A 103 -13.01 1.18 20.92
C TYR A 103 -11.98 0.15 21.40
N ALA A 104 -12.40 -1.09 21.69
CA ALA A 104 -11.52 -2.18 22.10
C ALA A 104 -10.75 -2.81 20.93
N ILE A 105 -11.17 -2.59 19.68
CA ILE A 105 -10.41 -3.02 18.50
C ILE A 105 -9.05 -2.33 18.46
N GLU A 106 -8.95 -1.07 18.88
CA GLU A 106 -7.68 -0.32 18.89
C GLU A 106 -6.61 -1.02 19.73
N SER A 107 -6.98 -1.48 20.93
CA SER A 107 -6.07 -2.22 21.82
C SER A 107 -5.80 -3.64 21.31
N ARG A 108 -6.77 -4.27 20.63
CA ARG A 108 -6.61 -5.62 20.03
C ARG A 108 -5.86 -5.61 18.69
N PHE A 109 -5.81 -4.47 17.99
CA PHE A 109 -5.09 -4.34 16.71
C PHE A 109 -3.58 -4.48 16.90
N ALA A 110 -3.06 -4.14 18.10
CA ALA A 110 -1.67 -4.39 18.47
C ALA A 110 -1.29 -5.89 18.38
N ASP A 111 -2.26 -6.80 18.52
CA ASP A 111 -2.04 -8.25 18.51
C ASP A 111 -1.96 -8.87 17.10
N ILE A 112 -2.25 -8.12 16.03
CA ILE A 112 -2.12 -8.62 14.63
C ILE A 112 -0.65 -8.91 14.28
N GLY A 113 0.29 -8.39 15.08
CA GLY A 113 1.72 -8.58 14.92
C GLY A 113 2.38 -7.46 14.12
N GLU A 114 3.70 -7.37 14.23
CA GLU A 114 4.48 -6.24 13.69
C GLU A 114 4.38 -6.11 12.17
N ASN A 115 3.97 -7.18 11.48
CA ASN A 115 3.91 -7.30 10.03
C ASN A 115 2.60 -6.79 9.40
N TYR A 116 1.65 -6.22 10.14
CA TYR A 116 0.45 -5.65 9.52
C TYR A 116 0.25 -4.19 9.92
N ARG A 117 -0.36 -3.43 9.02
CA ARG A 117 -0.82 -2.06 9.27
C ARG A 117 -2.23 -1.89 8.72
N ARG A 118 -2.95 -0.92 9.25
CA ARG A 118 -4.27 -0.55 8.70
C ARG A 118 -4.11 0.01 7.32
N ARG A 119 -5.00 -0.42 6.44
CA ARG A 119 -5.17 0.17 5.12
C ARG A 119 -6.22 1.26 5.20
N GLU A 120 -5.82 2.48 4.87
CA GLU A 120 -6.78 3.56 4.66
C GLU A 120 -7.50 3.32 3.33
N LEU A 121 -8.83 3.47 3.32
CA LEU A 121 -9.66 3.35 2.13
C LEU A 121 -10.47 4.63 1.96
N PHE A 122 -10.49 5.18 0.75
CA PHE A 122 -11.23 6.42 0.43
C PHE A 122 -10.80 7.62 1.30
N GLY A 123 -9.52 7.71 1.67
CA GLY A 123 -9.04 8.77 2.56
C GLY A 123 -9.42 8.60 4.03
N ASN A 124 -9.97 7.44 4.44
CA ASN A 124 -10.52 7.21 5.77
C ASN A 124 -10.13 5.85 6.35
N ASN A 125 -10.09 5.77 7.68
CA ASN A 125 -10.03 4.50 8.38
C ASN A 125 -11.43 3.89 8.44
N LEU A 126 -11.54 2.58 8.20
CA LEU A 126 -12.80 1.87 8.19
C LEU A 126 -12.84 0.83 9.31
N ILE A 127 -13.98 0.75 9.97
CA ILE A 127 -14.39 -0.39 10.78
C ILE A 127 -15.65 -0.96 10.13
N ILE A 128 -15.61 -2.24 9.80
CA ILE A 128 -16.69 -2.92 9.06
C ILE A 128 -17.26 -4.00 9.96
N LYS A 129 -18.49 -3.84 10.43
CA LYS A 129 -19.22 -4.88 11.14
C LYS A 129 -20.00 -5.71 10.13
N CYS A 130 -19.67 -6.98 10.02
CA CYS A 130 -20.31 -7.95 9.13
C CYS A 130 -21.21 -8.88 9.94
N HIS A 131 -22.47 -8.96 9.53
CA HIS A 131 -23.47 -9.89 10.07
C HIS A 131 -23.75 -10.95 9.01
N LYS A 132 -23.43 -12.21 9.33
CA LYS A 132 -23.62 -13.35 8.42
C LYS A 132 -25.10 -13.71 8.28
N SER A 133 -25.49 -14.20 7.11
CA SER A 133 -26.88 -14.48 6.71
C SER A 133 -27.59 -15.55 7.53
N ASP A 134 -26.85 -16.46 8.16
CA ASP A 134 -27.34 -17.77 8.65
C ASP A 134 -28.27 -17.68 9.87
N SER A 135 -28.84 -16.51 10.16
CA SER A 135 -29.53 -16.27 11.43
C SER A 135 -30.70 -15.28 11.36
N HIS A 136 -31.31 -15.07 10.19
CA HIS A 136 -32.61 -14.39 10.08
C HIS A 136 -33.59 -15.19 9.22
N GLY A 137 -34.04 -16.32 9.78
CA GLY A 137 -35.43 -16.77 9.65
C GLY A 137 -36.10 -16.55 11.00
N ASP A 138 -37.17 -15.76 11.02
CA ASP A 138 -38.14 -15.63 12.10
C ASP A 138 -37.65 -15.24 13.51
N GLY A 139 -37.81 -13.96 13.84
CA GLY A 139 -38.43 -13.52 15.10
C GLY A 139 -37.72 -13.75 16.45
N GLU A 140 -36.66 -14.54 16.54
CA GLU A 140 -35.94 -14.78 17.80
C GLU A 140 -34.55 -14.16 17.78
N LYS A 141 -34.26 -13.37 18.82
CA LYS A 141 -32.91 -12.87 19.14
C LYS A 141 -32.04 -14.05 19.58
N THR A 142 -31.49 -14.80 18.64
CA THR A 142 -30.34 -15.65 18.91
C THR A 142 -29.08 -14.86 18.65
N ASP A 143 -28.13 -14.88 19.58
CA ASP A 143 -26.82 -14.24 19.52
C ASP A 143 -26.11 -14.49 18.18
N THR A 144 -26.30 -13.59 17.21
CA THR A 144 -25.68 -13.73 15.89
C THR A 144 -24.26 -13.19 15.99
N ALA A 145 -23.27 -14.09 16.01
CA ALA A 145 -21.86 -13.73 15.99
C ALA A 145 -21.58 -12.72 14.88
N ALA A 146 -21.31 -11.47 15.26
CA ALA A 146 -20.90 -10.45 14.32
C ALA A 146 -19.37 -10.51 14.21
N GLU A 147 -18.86 -10.24 13.03
CA GLU A 147 -17.43 -10.09 12.81
C GLU A 147 -17.12 -8.61 12.61
N ILE A 148 -16.04 -8.12 13.22
CA ILE A 148 -15.51 -6.81 12.90
C ILE A 148 -14.28 -6.97 12.03
N TRP A 149 -14.31 -6.33 10.87
CA TRP A 149 -13.25 -6.36 9.88
C TRP A 149 -12.59 -4.99 9.83
N VAL A 150 -11.26 -5.00 9.91
CA VAL A 150 -10.42 -3.82 9.70
C VAL A 150 -9.59 -4.07 8.45
N PRO A 151 -9.64 -3.20 7.43
CA PRO A 151 -8.78 -3.32 6.27
C PRO A 151 -7.31 -3.26 6.71
N VAL A 152 -6.52 -4.24 6.28
CA VAL A 152 -5.09 -4.30 6.58
C VAL A 152 -4.28 -4.51 5.33
N TYR A 153 -2.99 -4.25 5.44
CA TYR A 153 -2.01 -4.78 4.51
C TYR A 153 -0.86 -5.37 5.29
N ASN A 154 -0.31 -6.45 4.76
CA ASN A 154 0.92 -7.03 5.25
C ASN A 154 2.10 -6.11 4.88
N LEU A 155 3.05 -5.91 5.80
CA LEU A 155 4.29 -5.18 5.62
C LEU A 155 5.39 -6.03 5.00
N SER A 156 5.24 -7.35 5.04
CA SER A 156 6.12 -8.32 4.36
C SER A 156 5.57 -8.74 2.99
N ARG A 157 4.46 -8.16 2.54
CA ARG A 157 3.88 -8.39 1.21
C ARG A 157 3.33 -7.09 0.64
N SER A 158 3.70 -6.80 -0.58
CA SER A 158 3.41 -5.50 -1.16
C SER A 158 2.00 -5.44 -1.70
N VAL A 159 1.36 -4.29 -1.47
CA VAL A 159 0.07 -3.92 -2.08
C VAL A 159 0.24 -2.90 -3.21
N ILE A 160 1.48 -2.57 -3.59
CA ILE A 160 1.77 -1.67 -4.72
C ILE A 160 1.05 -2.11 -5.99
N PRO A 161 0.98 -3.41 -6.37
CA PRO A 161 0.22 -3.83 -7.54
C PRO A 161 -1.26 -3.45 -7.48
N ASP A 162 -1.88 -3.47 -6.30
CA ASP A 162 -3.28 -3.10 -6.12
C ASP A 162 -3.47 -1.58 -6.10
N LEU A 163 -2.53 -0.83 -5.49
CA LEU A 163 -2.57 0.64 -5.50
C LEU A 163 -2.49 1.20 -6.92
N LEU A 164 -1.66 0.60 -7.78
CA LEU A 164 -1.52 1.02 -9.18
C LEU A 164 -2.77 0.76 -10.05
N ARG A 165 -3.79 0.07 -9.53
CA ARG A 165 -5.09 -0.09 -10.22
C ARG A 165 -6.01 1.11 -10.05
N ASP A 166 -5.71 2.01 -9.12
CA ASP A 166 -6.48 3.23 -8.94
C ASP A 166 -6.38 4.12 -10.20
N LYS A 167 -7.53 4.68 -10.63
CA LYS A 167 -7.64 5.50 -11.85
C LYS A 167 -6.73 6.73 -11.83
N SER A 168 -6.36 7.23 -10.64
CA SER A 168 -5.39 8.32 -10.50
C SER A 168 -4.00 7.97 -11.08
N PHE A 169 -3.71 6.68 -11.29
CA PHE A 169 -2.47 6.19 -11.90
C PHE A 169 -2.62 5.75 -13.36
N ASP A 170 -3.73 6.06 -14.05
CA ASP A 170 -3.97 5.72 -15.46
C ASP A 170 -3.01 6.38 -16.44
N TYR A 171 -2.25 7.39 -15.99
CA TYR A 171 -1.17 7.97 -16.77
C TYR A 171 0.08 7.08 -16.86
N ILE A 172 0.17 6.00 -16.06
CA ILE A 172 1.29 5.05 -16.08
C ILE A 172 0.94 3.93 -17.04
N SER A 173 1.75 3.74 -18.09
CA SER A 173 1.52 2.69 -19.09
C SER A 173 1.56 1.28 -18.49
N PRO A 174 0.89 0.29 -19.10
CA PRO A 174 0.89 -1.10 -18.63
C PRO A 174 2.29 -1.67 -18.41
N GLU A 175 3.23 -1.41 -19.33
CA GLU A 175 4.61 -1.91 -19.27
C GLU A 175 5.36 -1.32 -18.07
N ASN A 176 5.15 -0.03 -17.79
CA ASN A 176 5.74 0.62 -16.63
C ASN A 176 5.14 0.11 -15.32
N ARG A 177 3.84 -0.18 -15.28
CA ARG A 177 3.18 -0.81 -14.11
C ARG A 177 3.77 -2.19 -13.86
N GLU A 178 3.96 -2.98 -14.93
CA GLU A 178 4.54 -4.31 -14.84
C GLU A 178 5.98 -4.27 -14.31
N PHE A 179 6.82 -3.36 -14.81
CA PHE A 179 8.16 -3.13 -14.26
C PHE A 179 8.12 -2.77 -12.78
N ILE A 180 7.26 -1.83 -12.37
CA ILE A 180 7.14 -1.42 -10.96
C ILE A 180 6.80 -2.64 -10.10
N CYS A 181 5.79 -3.41 -10.48
CA CYS A 181 5.37 -4.60 -9.73
C CYS A 181 6.47 -5.66 -9.64
N ALA A 182 7.21 -5.87 -10.74
CA ALA A 182 8.28 -6.86 -10.78
C ALA A 182 9.48 -6.42 -9.92
N PHE A 183 9.91 -5.16 -10.02
CA PHE A 183 10.98 -4.61 -9.19
C PHE A 183 10.61 -4.63 -7.72
N ASP A 184 9.38 -4.22 -7.40
CA ASP A 184 8.86 -4.22 -6.04
C ASP A 184 8.93 -5.60 -5.39
N LYS A 185 8.46 -6.64 -6.10
CA LYS A 185 8.57 -8.05 -5.68
C LYS A 185 10.01 -8.49 -5.43
N GLU A 186 10.97 -8.05 -6.25
CA GLU A 186 12.39 -8.36 -6.05
C GLU A 186 12.97 -7.65 -4.82
N MET A 187 12.51 -6.45 -4.51
CA MET A 187 12.90 -5.75 -3.28
C MET A 187 12.36 -6.44 -2.03
N GLU A 188 11.12 -6.95 -2.08
CA GLU A 188 10.50 -7.67 -0.94
C GLU A 188 11.33 -8.90 -0.54
N LYS A 189 11.75 -9.69 -1.54
CA LYS A 189 12.61 -10.87 -1.33
C LYS A 189 13.92 -10.53 -0.60
N ARG A 190 14.35 -9.27 -0.68
CA ARG A 190 15.60 -8.75 -0.10
C ARG A 190 15.37 -8.02 1.22
N GLY A 191 14.13 -7.96 1.72
CA GLY A 191 13.78 -7.26 2.96
C GLY A 191 13.69 -5.73 2.79
N TYR A 192 13.45 -5.26 1.58
CA TYR A 192 13.20 -3.86 1.25
C TYR A 192 11.75 -3.69 0.79
N GLY A 193 11.17 -2.52 1.07
CA GLY A 193 9.80 -2.23 0.66
C GLY A 193 9.56 -0.75 0.50
N ALA A 194 8.55 -0.42 -0.30
CA ALA A 194 8.07 0.94 -0.49
C ALA A 194 7.12 1.43 0.62
N GLY A 195 6.93 0.63 1.68
CA GLY A 195 6.03 0.94 2.78
C GLY A 195 4.54 0.97 2.38
N ASN A 196 4.21 0.34 1.25
CA ASN A 196 2.84 0.26 0.73
C ASN A 196 2.17 1.64 0.53
N ILE A 197 2.97 2.64 0.17
CA ILE A 197 2.51 4.00 -0.09
C ILE A 197 3.13 4.53 -1.38
N ILE A 198 2.29 5.17 -2.19
CA ILE A 198 2.71 6.00 -3.31
C ILE A 198 2.63 7.44 -2.84
N VAL A 199 3.77 8.15 -2.82
CA VAL A 199 3.85 9.53 -2.35
C VAL A 199 4.01 10.51 -3.51
N ASP A 200 3.88 11.80 -3.24
CA ASP A 200 4.14 12.84 -4.24
C ASP A 200 5.59 12.78 -4.74
N GLY A 201 5.78 12.89 -6.05
CA GLY A 201 7.06 12.68 -6.73
C GLY A 201 8.06 13.84 -6.64
N ILE A 202 7.81 14.81 -5.75
CA ILE A 202 8.49 16.10 -5.53
C ILE A 202 9.76 16.28 -6.38
N CYS A 203 9.72 17.25 -7.29
CA CYS A 203 10.77 17.66 -8.25
C CYS A 203 11.06 16.73 -9.43
N TRP A 204 10.62 15.46 -9.43
CA TRP A 204 11.07 14.49 -10.45
C TRP A 204 9.98 13.60 -11.04
N GLY A 205 8.74 13.71 -10.58
CA GLY A 205 7.58 13.01 -11.13
C GLY A 205 6.28 13.47 -10.48
N ARG A 206 5.15 12.92 -10.95
CA ARG A 206 3.84 13.10 -10.30
C ARG A 206 3.83 12.35 -8.98
N ASN A 207 4.29 11.10 -9.00
CA ASN A 207 4.36 10.25 -7.82
C ASN A 207 5.71 9.55 -7.71
N MET A 208 6.01 8.98 -6.55
CA MET A 208 7.16 8.10 -6.36
C MET A 208 6.93 6.99 -5.35
N LEU A 209 7.71 5.92 -5.50
CA LEU A 209 7.92 4.88 -4.50
C LEU A 209 9.29 5.08 -3.85
N ILE A 210 9.39 4.88 -2.54
CA ILE A 210 10.65 5.03 -1.78
C ILE A 210 10.98 3.70 -1.11
N TYR A 211 11.97 3.01 -1.65
CA TYR A 211 12.43 1.72 -1.13
C TYR A 211 13.43 1.91 -0.02
N SER A 212 13.14 1.30 1.12
CA SER A 212 14.01 1.31 2.29
C SER A 212 13.91 -0.03 3.02
N ARG A 213 14.86 -0.29 3.92
CA ARG A 213 14.92 -1.58 4.63
C ARG A 213 13.73 -1.70 5.58
N VAL A 214 12.96 -2.78 5.43
CA VAL A 214 11.80 -3.05 6.28
C VAL A 214 12.27 -3.33 7.72
N GLY A 215 11.55 -2.77 8.70
CA GLY A 215 11.81 -2.99 10.13
C GLY A 215 13.01 -2.24 10.72
N ALA A 216 13.76 -1.44 9.94
CA ALA A 216 14.84 -0.64 10.50
C ALA A 216 14.31 0.63 11.21
N LYS A 217 14.90 0.97 12.37
CA LYS A 217 14.52 2.15 13.19
C LYS A 217 14.74 3.49 12.47
N SER A 218 15.77 3.58 11.64
CA SER A 218 16.12 4.74 10.82
C SER A 218 16.53 4.26 9.43
N PRO A 219 15.56 3.86 8.58
CA PRO A 219 15.88 3.23 7.31
C PRO A 219 16.43 4.26 6.32
N GLY A 220 17.66 4.05 5.87
CA GLY A 220 18.20 4.80 4.75
C GLY A 220 17.43 4.46 3.47
N VAL A 221 17.25 5.45 2.59
CA VAL A 221 16.65 5.23 1.27
C VAL A 221 17.65 4.45 0.41
N ALA A 222 17.23 3.30 -0.12
CA ALA A 222 18.06 2.47 -1.00
C ALA A 222 17.75 2.74 -2.47
N ALA A 223 16.46 2.86 -2.82
CA ALA A 223 16.03 3.17 -4.18
C ALA A 223 14.75 4.00 -4.22
N ARG A 224 14.47 4.60 -5.37
CA ARG A 224 13.21 5.28 -5.68
C ARG A 224 12.78 4.98 -7.10
N ILE A 225 11.49 4.79 -7.30
CA ILE A 225 10.89 4.84 -8.64
C ILE A 225 10.07 6.12 -8.72
N TYR A 226 10.42 6.98 -9.67
CA TYR A 226 9.64 8.18 -10.00
C TYR A 226 8.69 7.87 -11.15
N MET A 227 7.41 8.16 -10.96
CA MET A 227 6.35 7.99 -11.94
C MET A 227 6.01 9.33 -12.58
N LYS A 228 6.04 9.39 -13.91
CA LYS A 228 5.80 10.59 -14.71
C LYS A 228 4.76 10.30 -15.79
N GLY A 229 4.23 11.34 -16.42
CA GLY A 229 3.29 11.18 -17.54
C GLY A 229 3.90 10.53 -18.79
N ASP A 230 5.23 10.59 -18.94
CA ASP A 230 5.98 10.09 -20.10
C ASP A 230 6.79 8.81 -19.80
N GLY A 231 6.57 8.19 -18.64
CA GLY A 231 7.20 6.94 -18.21
C GLY A 231 7.73 6.99 -16.78
N ILE A 232 8.66 6.10 -16.45
CA ILE A 232 9.23 5.99 -15.11
C ILE A 232 10.74 6.18 -15.11
N SER A 233 11.31 6.41 -13.92
CA SER A 233 12.75 6.34 -13.73
C SER A 233 13.09 5.71 -12.38
N LEU A 234 14.03 4.78 -12.40
CA LEU A 234 14.56 4.14 -11.21
C LEU A 234 15.84 4.87 -10.78
N ARG A 235 15.94 5.25 -9.51
CA ARG A 235 17.15 5.85 -8.95
C ARG A 235 17.61 5.04 -7.74
N MET A 236 18.90 4.72 -7.69
CA MET A 236 19.50 4.00 -6.57
C MET A 236 20.47 4.89 -5.79
N PHE A 237 20.48 4.76 -4.47
CA PHE A 237 21.31 5.57 -3.57
C PHE A 237 22.60 4.83 -3.23
N LEU A 238 23.50 4.78 -4.22
CA LEU A 238 24.72 3.99 -4.17
C LEU A 238 25.87 4.78 -3.51
N ASN A 239 26.55 4.13 -2.57
CA ASN A 239 27.69 4.67 -1.82
C ASN A 239 28.91 3.78 -2.00
N ASN A 240 30.11 4.30 -1.73
CA ASN A 240 31.37 3.55 -1.84
C ASN A 240 31.61 2.95 -3.24
N VAL A 241 31.23 3.65 -4.30
CA VAL A 241 31.27 3.14 -5.69
C VAL A 241 32.64 2.54 -6.08
N THR A 242 33.75 3.13 -5.62
CA THR A 242 35.10 2.62 -5.91
C THR A 242 35.31 1.15 -5.46
N SER A 243 34.72 0.72 -4.34
CA SER A 243 34.85 -0.67 -3.87
C SER A 243 34.10 -1.68 -4.74
N HIS A 244 33.17 -1.21 -5.56
CA HIS A 244 32.36 -2.02 -6.48
C HIS A 244 32.81 -1.85 -7.94
N SER A 245 33.97 -1.22 -8.17
CA SER A 245 34.47 -0.89 -9.52
C SER A 245 34.60 -2.12 -10.43
N GLY A 246 35.05 -3.27 -9.89
CA GLY A 246 35.16 -4.52 -10.64
C GLY A 246 33.81 -5.03 -11.14
N TYR A 247 32.77 -4.97 -10.32
CA TYR A 247 31.42 -5.34 -10.74
C TYR A 247 30.91 -4.41 -11.84
N ILE A 248 31.02 -3.09 -11.63
CA ILE A 248 30.51 -2.08 -12.56
C ILE A 248 31.23 -2.15 -13.92
N ALA A 249 32.55 -2.37 -13.91
CA ALA A 249 33.36 -2.47 -15.12
C ALA A 249 32.90 -3.60 -16.05
N ASN A 250 32.46 -4.71 -15.45
CA ASN A 250 32.01 -5.94 -16.13
C ASN A 250 30.49 -6.00 -16.35
N SER A 251 29.73 -4.99 -15.88
CA SER A 251 28.28 -4.92 -16.08
C SER A 251 27.94 -4.47 -17.50
N PRO A 252 26.74 -4.82 -18.02
CA PRO A 252 26.27 -4.31 -19.30
C PRO A 252 26.13 -2.78 -19.30
N GLU A 253 26.08 -2.19 -20.49
CA GLU A 253 26.08 -0.71 -20.67
C GLU A 253 24.91 -0.02 -19.94
N ILE A 254 23.77 -0.69 -19.82
CA ILE A 254 22.60 -0.18 -19.08
C ILE A 254 22.93 0.12 -17.60
N ILE A 255 23.89 -0.60 -17.02
CA ILE A 255 24.42 -0.37 -15.68
C ILE A 255 25.66 0.52 -15.74
N LYS A 256 26.66 0.15 -16.55
CA LYS A 256 27.97 0.82 -16.61
C LYS A 256 27.83 2.30 -16.98
N GLY A 257 27.02 2.62 -17.98
CA GLY A 257 26.86 3.98 -18.50
C GLY A 257 26.29 4.99 -17.50
N VAL A 258 25.56 4.53 -16.48
CA VAL A 258 25.03 5.41 -15.42
C VAL A 258 26.15 5.93 -14.50
N PHE A 259 27.27 5.22 -14.40
CA PHE A 259 28.45 5.65 -13.66
C PHE A 259 29.42 6.43 -14.56
N THR A 260 29.69 5.92 -15.75
CA THR A 260 30.78 6.42 -16.61
C THR A 260 30.34 7.50 -17.60
N GLY A 261 29.05 7.56 -17.95
CA GLY A 261 28.51 8.51 -18.94
C GLY A 261 28.56 9.97 -18.50
N LYS A 262 28.09 10.91 -19.32
CA LYS A 262 28.15 12.36 -18.99
C LYS A 262 27.01 12.83 -18.06
N TYR A 263 25.92 12.08 -17.95
CA TYR A 263 24.78 12.49 -17.13
C TYR A 263 25.16 12.58 -15.65
N GLY A 264 24.72 13.64 -14.99
CA GLY A 264 25.00 13.87 -13.58
C GLY A 264 26.45 14.22 -13.25
N THR A 265 27.33 14.45 -14.24
CA THR A 265 28.70 14.94 -14.00
C THR A 265 28.67 16.21 -13.14
N CYS A 266 29.52 16.25 -12.11
CA CYS A 266 29.60 17.37 -11.20
C CYS A 266 30.04 18.63 -11.96
N LYS A 267 29.33 19.74 -11.74
CA LYS A 267 29.67 21.05 -12.32
C LYS A 267 30.38 21.98 -11.33
N HIS A 268 30.80 21.47 -10.16
CA HIS A 268 31.40 22.27 -9.07
C HIS A 268 30.57 23.51 -8.68
N CYS A 269 29.23 23.44 -8.77
CA CYS A 269 28.34 24.58 -8.51
C CYS A 269 28.36 25.11 -7.07
N LYS A 270 28.99 24.38 -6.14
CA LYS A 270 29.22 24.77 -4.74
C LYS A 270 30.71 24.71 -4.38
N GLY A 271 31.59 24.84 -5.37
CA GLY A 271 33.03 24.72 -5.21
C GLY A 271 33.47 23.34 -4.72
N ASP A 272 34.65 23.28 -4.12
CA ASP A 272 35.31 22.03 -3.77
C ASP A 272 34.84 21.39 -2.46
N ASN A 273 33.99 22.07 -1.69
CA ASN A 273 33.46 21.53 -0.43
C ASN A 273 32.01 21.05 -0.54
N CYS A 274 31.55 20.69 -1.75
CA CYS A 274 30.19 20.23 -1.98
C CYS A 274 29.94 18.83 -1.37
N LYS A 275 29.19 18.76 -0.28
CA LYS A 275 28.77 17.49 0.38
C LYS A 275 27.93 16.55 -0.50
N PHE A 276 27.44 17.04 -1.64
CA PHE A 276 26.67 16.26 -2.61
C PHE A 276 27.52 15.73 -3.76
N ARG A 277 28.82 16.05 -3.83
CA ARG A 277 29.69 15.47 -4.84
C ARG A 277 30.02 14.02 -4.46
N LYS A 278 29.93 13.14 -5.45
CA LYS A 278 30.37 11.76 -5.40
C LYS A 278 31.61 11.65 -6.25
N ASP A 279 32.75 11.41 -5.63
CA ASP A 279 34.01 11.08 -6.29
C ASP A 279 34.27 9.57 -6.17
N TYR A 280 34.67 8.95 -7.27
CA TYR A 280 35.01 7.53 -7.29
C TYR A 280 35.92 7.19 -8.47
N LYS A 281 36.47 5.98 -8.44
CA LYS A 281 37.26 5.43 -9.55
C LYS A 281 36.64 4.15 -10.08
N ILE A 282 36.61 3.99 -11.39
CA ILE A 282 36.27 2.74 -12.08
C ILE A 282 37.41 2.49 -13.07
N GLU A 283 38.05 1.32 -12.98
CA GLU A 283 39.19 0.95 -13.84
C GLU A 283 40.31 2.02 -13.84
N GLY A 284 40.57 2.63 -12.68
CA GLY A 284 41.58 3.68 -12.52
C GLY A 284 41.13 5.09 -12.98
N VAL A 285 40.06 5.21 -13.75
CA VAL A 285 39.51 6.49 -14.23
C VAL A 285 38.71 7.15 -13.11
N LYS A 286 39.02 8.43 -12.81
CA LYS A 286 38.31 9.23 -11.81
C LYS A 286 37.03 9.82 -12.40
N TYR A 287 35.92 9.68 -11.68
CA TYR A 287 34.63 10.27 -12.01
C TYR A 287 34.12 11.13 -10.86
N GLU A 288 33.47 12.24 -11.20
CA GLU A 288 32.79 13.11 -10.24
C GLU A 288 31.34 13.33 -10.66
N LYS A 289 30.41 12.96 -9.78
CA LYS A 289 28.96 13.04 -10.01
C LYS A 289 28.26 13.88 -8.95
N CYS A 290 27.14 14.48 -9.32
CA CYS A 290 26.24 15.14 -8.39
C CYS A 290 25.25 14.13 -7.81
N ASN A 291 25.32 13.88 -6.49
CA ASN A 291 24.46 12.95 -5.78
C ASN A 291 22.98 13.22 -6.05
N GLY A 292 22.57 14.49 -6.20
CA GLY A 292 21.18 14.90 -6.41
C GLY A 292 20.53 14.30 -7.67
N VAL A 293 21.32 13.93 -8.68
CA VAL A 293 20.82 13.49 -9.99
C VAL A 293 21.44 12.19 -10.51
N THR A 294 22.53 11.72 -9.91
CA THR A 294 23.25 10.52 -10.36
C THR A 294 22.51 9.21 -10.03
N PHE A 295 22.98 8.11 -10.64
CA PHE A 295 22.50 6.73 -10.43
C PHE A 295 21.03 6.53 -10.78
N LYS A 296 20.62 7.13 -11.90
CA LYS A 296 19.25 7.14 -12.39
C LYS A 296 19.16 6.44 -13.75
N PHE A 297 18.31 5.43 -13.81
CA PHE A 297 17.93 4.68 -14.99
C PHE A 297 16.64 5.29 -15.55
N TYR A 298 16.70 5.75 -16.79
CA TYR A 298 15.55 6.32 -17.49
C TYR A 298 14.81 5.23 -18.25
N LYS A 299 13.48 5.19 -18.12
CA LYS A 299 12.62 4.20 -18.77
C LYS A 299 13.13 2.77 -18.58
N PRO A 300 13.34 2.34 -17.31
CA PRO A 300 13.78 0.97 -17.05
C PRO A 300 12.75 -0.03 -17.58
N THR A 301 13.23 -1.17 -18.09
CA THR A 301 12.39 -2.20 -18.71
C THR A 301 12.50 -3.53 -17.97
N LEU A 302 11.56 -4.43 -18.22
CA LEU A 302 11.56 -5.76 -17.61
C LEU A 302 12.74 -6.62 -18.07
N GLU A 303 13.20 -6.45 -19.31
CA GLU A 303 14.39 -7.15 -19.83
C GLU A 303 15.64 -6.76 -19.04
N GLY A 304 15.71 -5.51 -18.57
CA GLY A 304 16.81 -5.02 -17.73
C GLY A 304 16.65 -5.32 -16.23
N LEU A 305 15.55 -5.96 -15.80
CA LEU A 305 15.23 -6.15 -14.39
C LEU A 305 16.33 -6.88 -13.62
N SER A 306 16.85 -7.97 -14.20
CA SER A 306 17.93 -8.76 -13.58
C SER A 306 19.19 -7.92 -13.33
N GLU A 307 19.51 -7.01 -14.23
CA GLU A 307 20.68 -6.13 -14.13
C GLU A 307 20.50 -5.08 -13.03
N TYR A 308 19.33 -4.47 -12.93
CA TYR A 308 19.03 -3.52 -11.86
C TYR A 308 19.08 -4.21 -10.49
N VAL A 309 18.51 -5.40 -10.40
CA VAL A 309 18.47 -6.19 -9.17
C VAL A 309 19.87 -6.68 -8.79
N GLY A 310 20.68 -7.11 -9.76
CA GLY A 310 22.08 -7.49 -9.54
C GLY A 310 22.92 -6.32 -9.02
N LEU A 311 22.74 -5.12 -9.59
CA LEU A 311 23.39 -3.92 -9.07
C LEU A 311 22.95 -3.61 -7.64
N PHE A 312 21.66 -3.77 -7.35
CA PHE A 312 21.16 -3.58 -5.99
C PHE A 312 21.82 -4.56 -5.02
N ASP A 313 21.90 -5.84 -5.37
CA ASP A 313 22.53 -6.87 -4.55
C ASP A 313 24.02 -6.57 -4.31
N GLU A 314 24.77 -6.14 -5.31
CA GLU A 314 26.18 -5.78 -5.15
C GLU A 314 26.40 -4.72 -4.06
N PHE A 315 25.52 -3.71 -3.98
CA PHE A 315 25.67 -2.60 -3.05
C PHE A 315 25.00 -2.83 -1.68
N PHE A 316 23.95 -3.65 -1.63
CA PHE A 316 23.10 -3.80 -0.44
C PHE A 316 23.08 -5.21 0.14
N ALA A 317 23.74 -6.19 -0.47
CA ALA A 317 23.86 -7.52 0.08
C ALA A 317 24.38 -7.46 1.52
N LEU A 318 23.68 -8.18 2.41
CA LEU A 318 24.16 -8.42 3.76
C LEU A 318 25.48 -9.16 3.65
N LYS A 319 26.57 -8.57 4.16
CA LYS A 319 27.84 -9.29 4.31
C LYS A 319 27.54 -10.65 4.97
N LYS A 320 27.86 -11.75 4.28
CA LYS A 320 27.78 -13.11 4.85
C LYS A 320 28.48 -13.09 6.21
N GLY A 321 27.72 -13.27 7.30
CA GLY A 321 28.26 -13.30 8.66
C GLY A 321 27.50 -12.49 9.71
N VAL A 322 26.55 -11.61 9.35
CA VAL A 322 25.72 -10.94 10.36
C VAL A 322 24.57 -11.85 10.76
N LYS A 323 24.76 -12.62 11.84
CA LYS A 323 23.65 -13.29 12.55
C LYS A 323 22.63 -12.22 12.92
N LEU A 324 21.40 -12.33 12.43
CA LEU A 324 20.26 -11.62 12.99
C LEU A 324 20.20 -12.01 14.48
N LYS A 325 20.55 -11.08 15.37
CA LYS A 325 20.29 -11.26 16.80
C LYS A 325 18.78 -11.30 16.94
N GLY A 326 18.24 -12.49 17.16
CA GLY A 326 16.85 -12.65 17.59
C GLY A 326 16.60 -11.78 18.81
N ARG A 327 15.49 -11.04 18.76
CA ARG A 327 14.83 -10.43 19.91
C ARG A 327 13.35 -10.59 19.73
#